data_AF-A0A9P7W3I8-F1
#
_entry.id   AF-A0A9P7W3I8-F1
#
_cell.length_a   1.000
_cell.length_b   1.000
_cell.length_c   1.000
_cell.angle_alpha   90.00
_cell.angle_beta   90.00
_cell.angle_gamma   90.00
#
_symmetry.space_group_name_H-M   'P 1'
#
loop_
_entity.id
_entity.type
_entity.pdbx_description
1 polymer ?
#
loop_
_entity_poly.entity_id
_entity_poly.type
_entity_poly.pdbx_seq_one_letter_code
_entity_poly.pdbx_strand_id
1 'polypeptide(L)'
;MFRQDFGHKQFWRVLVKQQSQVERILEQVEHRAYELILASQNALWVLKQPIDMSKPDLDCSGYDDAPLQATKTEECASHSVENSGDDRHDVVAEVEDPLEVALRGKANVLREKIYTRISRYCAYPQSKWYHERLQVINAIIRRTVYTDASLMVTSQNYTSVMEFLRDEKLEVQTLSKLWTALVELLTDQVRAAIDDALRPVDDSASYVVVLGGRVYKDLSTGSRPLRSWAHFSSIIRCYGCLRKTCKTMDEVITLTQYTILTWTHLNQSTLKCYHNIDGSSILMLCGSIVNYFEYSDFSHRYSVTKHNDIIDHTPQWSETEMNITVCMGLSLNDPKADAFVDACNRERHFMILSRRGKESKVVRSTPKIWCKRTRRANTRAGLKKLPWEETKSVVYFRDSLLEECWTLTSLSKRVEDCYQVAVVDTEAKNVTGVVAKLAKIWIEVYGVECIHELCNEIAKPYVKSGDLEIVEEEEEDTNRICPKRNVLMPGAAADVHASYRRLWKKSPCSGIFDD
;
A
#
# COMPACT_ATOMS: atom_id res chain seq x y z
N MET A 1 34.53 28.74 44.74
CA MET A 1 33.28 28.97 43.98
C MET A 1 32.80 27.68 43.27
N PHE A 2 32.75 26.53 43.96
CA PHE A 2 32.43 25.21 43.36
C PHE A 2 31.41 24.36 44.17
N ARG A 3 30.79 24.91 45.23
CA ARG A 3 29.88 24.16 46.12
C ARG A 3 28.40 24.19 45.73
N GLN A 4 27.94 25.21 44.99
CA GLN A 4 26.53 25.32 44.57
C GLN A 4 26.16 24.35 43.43
N ASP A 5 27.15 23.91 42.64
CA ASP A 5 26.89 23.12 41.43
C ASP A 5 26.78 21.60 41.70
N PHE A 6 27.41 21.10 42.78
CA PHE A 6 27.32 19.68 43.16
C PHE A 6 25.98 19.33 43.83
N GLY A 7 25.49 20.20 44.72
CA GLY A 7 24.18 20.03 45.38
C GLY A 7 23.02 20.06 44.39
N HIS A 8 23.05 20.99 43.42
CA HIS A 8 22.05 21.07 42.35
C HIS A 8 22.07 19.83 41.45
N LYS A 9 23.25 19.36 41.02
CA LYS A 9 23.37 18.12 40.22
C LYS A 9 22.88 16.88 40.96
N GLN A 10 23.18 16.76 42.25
CA GLN A 10 22.72 15.64 43.07
C GLN A 10 21.20 15.70 43.30
N PHE A 11 20.65 16.88 43.58
CA PHE A 11 19.21 17.11 43.71
C PHE A 11 18.48 16.78 42.40
N TRP A 12 18.98 17.27 41.27
CA TRP A 12 18.45 16.96 39.94
C TRP A 12 18.45 15.45 39.66
N ARG A 13 19.55 14.74 39.97
CA ARG A 13 19.61 13.27 39.83
C ARG A 13 18.59 12.55 40.71
N VAL A 14 18.36 13.03 41.92
CA VAL A 14 17.35 12.46 42.83
C VAL A 14 15.94 12.71 42.27
N LEU A 15 15.65 13.90 41.78
CA LEU A 15 14.37 14.22 41.13
C LEU A 15 14.12 13.34 39.91
N VAL A 16 15.09 13.23 38.99
CA VAL A 16 14.98 12.34 37.80
C VAL A 16 14.76 10.89 38.22
N LYS A 17 15.44 10.42 39.28
CA LYS A 17 15.24 9.07 39.80
C LYS A 17 13.85 8.88 40.41
N GLN A 18 13.33 9.87 41.15
CA GLN A 18 11.99 9.80 41.73
C GLN A 18 10.91 9.87 40.64
N GLN A 19 11.07 10.77 39.67
CA GLN A 19 10.20 10.87 38.51
C GLN A 19 10.12 9.53 37.76
N SER A 20 11.25 8.94 37.39
CA SER A 20 11.26 7.64 36.70
C SER A 20 10.66 6.49 37.53
N GLN A 21 10.77 6.54 38.86
CA GLN A 21 10.09 5.57 39.73
C GLN A 21 8.57 5.74 39.71
N VAL A 22 8.08 6.98 39.74
CA VAL A 22 6.64 7.30 39.66
C VAL A 22 6.09 6.92 38.29
N GLU A 23 6.76 7.30 37.20
CA GLU A 23 6.39 6.94 35.83
C GLU A 23 6.27 5.43 35.66
N ARG A 24 7.23 4.65 36.19
CA ARG A 24 7.16 3.19 36.15
C ARG A 24 5.97 2.62 36.93
N ILE A 25 5.62 3.20 38.07
CA ILE A 25 4.45 2.76 38.85
C ILE A 25 3.17 3.11 38.10
N LEU A 26 3.10 4.31 37.49
CA LEU A 26 1.96 4.72 36.67
C LEU A 26 1.77 3.76 35.49
N GLU A 27 2.82 3.41 34.76
CA GLU A 27 2.75 2.41 33.67
C GLU A 27 2.21 1.06 34.15
N GLN A 28 2.62 0.58 35.32
CA GLN A 28 2.12 -0.66 35.90
C GLN A 28 0.63 -0.58 36.27
N VAL A 29 0.19 0.56 36.81
CA VAL A 29 -1.21 0.81 37.14
C VAL A 29 -2.05 0.90 35.88
N GLU A 30 -1.59 1.63 34.86
CA GLU A 30 -2.24 1.73 33.55
C GLU A 30 -2.37 0.36 32.89
N HIS A 31 -1.31 -0.45 32.88
CA HIS A 31 -1.34 -1.80 32.33
C HIS A 31 -2.35 -2.67 33.07
N ARG A 32 -2.40 -2.59 34.41
CA ARG A 32 -3.36 -3.36 35.19
C ARG A 32 -4.80 -2.90 34.96
N ALA A 33 -5.04 -1.59 34.86
CA ALA A 33 -6.34 -1.04 34.51
C ALA A 33 -6.78 -1.49 33.12
N TYR A 34 -5.87 -1.47 32.15
CA TYR A 34 -6.08 -1.96 30.80
C TYR A 34 -6.47 -3.44 30.75
N GLU A 35 -5.77 -4.32 31.50
CA GLU A 35 -6.15 -5.73 31.64
C GLU A 35 -7.59 -5.90 32.17
N LEU A 36 -7.98 -5.10 33.16
CA LEU A 36 -9.32 -5.15 33.76
C LEU A 36 -10.39 -4.66 32.79
N ILE A 37 -10.12 -3.60 32.02
CA ILE A 37 -11.01 -3.11 30.96
C ILE A 37 -11.20 -4.19 29.88
N LEU A 38 -10.14 -4.88 29.48
CA LEU A 38 -10.25 -5.96 28.50
C LEU A 38 -10.98 -7.17 29.08
N ALA A 39 -10.75 -7.52 30.34
CA ALA A 39 -11.43 -8.62 31.01
C ALA A 39 -12.94 -8.39 31.09
N SER A 40 -13.38 -7.17 31.42
CA SER A 40 -14.81 -6.83 31.50
C SER A 40 -15.53 -6.94 30.15
N GLN A 41 -14.80 -6.81 29.04
CA GLN A 41 -15.31 -6.93 27.68
C GLN A 41 -15.06 -8.31 27.04
N ASN A 42 -14.60 -9.31 27.80
CA ASN A 42 -14.17 -10.62 27.27
C ASN A 42 -13.10 -10.53 26.16
N ALA A 43 -12.24 -9.50 26.22
CA ALA A 43 -11.29 -9.13 25.19
C ALA A 43 -9.80 -9.35 25.56
N LEU A 44 -9.51 -10.22 26.53
CA LEU A 44 -8.12 -10.54 26.94
C LEU A 44 -7.23 -11.11 25.81
N TRP A 45 -7.83 -11.48 24.68
CA TRP A 45 -7.09 -11.87 23.48
C TRP A 45 -6.22 -10.73 22.92
N VAL A 46 -6.56 -9.47 23.19
CA VAL A 46 -5.78 -8.30 22.75
C VAL A 46 -4.34 -8.37 23.28
N LEU A 47 -4.17 -8.73 24.57
CA LEU A 47 -2.87 -8.86 25.23
C LEU A 47 -2.00 -9.98 24.66
N LYS A 48 -2.61 -10.93 23.94
CA LYS A 48 -1.94 -12.09 23.36
C LYS A 48 -1.57 -11.88 21.89
N GLN A 49 -1.93 -10.73 21.30
CA GLN A 49 -1.56 -10.45 19.92
C GLN A 49 -0.04 -10.28 19.82
N PRO A 50 0.62 -10.96 18.87
CA PRO A 50 2.04 -10.76 18.65
C PRO A 50 2.26 -9.30 18.25
N ILE A 51 3.20 -8.64 18.92
CA ILE A 51 3.67 -7.32 18.48
C ILE A 51 4.25 -7.52 17.10
N ASP A 52 3.65 -6.90 16.08
CA ASP A 52 4.20 -6.94 14.75
C ASP A 52 5.53 -6.17 14.77
N MET A 53 6.63 -6.92 14.75
CA MET A 53 7.99 -6.40 14.73
C MET A 53 8.37 -5.80 13.37
N SER A 54 7.44 -5.79 12.39
CA SER A 54 7.65 -5.10 11.13
C SER A 54 7.82 -3.61 11.41
N LYS A 55 8.97 -3.06 11.00
CA LYS A 55 9.18 -1.62 11.10
C LYS A 55 8.22 -0.92 10.14
N PRO A 56 7.59 0.20 10.54
CA PRO A 56 6.87 1.03 9.60
C PRO A 56 7.86 1.48 8.51
N ASP A 57 7.49 1.30 7.25
CA ASP A 57 8.23 1.90 6.13
C ASP A 57 7.93 3.43 6.17
N LEU A 58 8.64 4.16 7.04
CA LEU A 58 8.38 5.58 7.37
C LEU A 58 8.28 6.49 6.13
N ASP A 59 9.02 6.19 5.06
CA ASP A 59 9.00 6.96 3.80
C ASP A 59 7.78 6.68 2.89
N CYS A 60 6.89 5.77 3.26
CA CYS A 60 5.84 5.26 2.36
C CYS A 60 4.45 5.87 2.57
N SER A 61 4.26 6.72 3.60
CA SER A 61 2.98 7.40 3.80
C SER A 61 2.70 8.46 2.74
N GLY A 62 3.74 9.06 2.16
CA GLY A 62 3.64 10.07 1.10
C GLY A 62 3.04 11.40 1.55
N TYR A 63 2.92 11.64 2.86
CA TYR A 63 2.45 12.88 3.46
C TYR A 63 3.56 13.53 4.28
N ASP A 64 3.73 14.84 4.11
CA ASP A 64 4.55 15.68 4.99
C ASP A 64 3.94 15.71 6.40
N ASP A 65 4.74 15.67 7.45
CA ASP A 65 4.29 15.74 8.84
C ASP A 65 4.21 17.17 9.39
N ALA A 66 4.56 18.16 8.56
CA ALA A 66 4.38 19.57 8.89
C ALA A 66 2.89 19.94 9.08
N PRO A 67 2.56 20.79 10.08
CA PRO A 67 1.24 21.40 10.22
C PRO A 67 0.88 22.26 9.01
N LEU A 68 -0.42 22.47 8.78
CA LEU A 68 -0.87 23.45 7.78
C LEU A 68 -0.60 24.89 8.23
N GLN A 69 -0.07 25.71 7.33
CA GLN A 69 0.08 27.16 7.57
C GLN A 69 -1.25 27.87 7.38
N ALA A 70 -1.62 28.80 8.27
CA ALA A 70 -2.85 29.57 8.06
C ALA A 70 -2.81 30.32 6.71
N THR A 71 -3.91 30.22 5.96
CA THR A 71 -4.15 31.13 4.83
C THR A 71 -4.26 32.55 5.39
N LYS A 72 -3.46 33.49 4.88
CA LYS A 72 -3.28 34.89 5.33
C LYS A 72 -4.54 35.77 5.31
N THR A 73 -5.74 35.25 5.56
CA THR A 73 -6.99 36.01 5.33
C THR A 73 -8.10 35.78 6.36
N GLU A 74 -7.84 35.11 7.47
CA GLU A 74 -8.78 35.13 8.61
C GLU A 74 -7.95 35.29 9.88
N GLU A 75 -7.94 36.52 10.38
CA GLU A 75 -7.45 36.85 11.72
C GLU A 75 -8.07 35.87 12.72
N CYS A 76 -7.22 35.17 13.47
CA CYS A 76 -7.61 34.62 14.76
C CYS A 76 -8.02 35.80 15.64
N ALA A 77 -9.27 36.26 15.49
CA ALA A 77 -9.95 37.04 16.49
C ALA A 77 -10.16 36.09 17.68
N SER A 78 -9.11 35.99 18.49
CA SER A 78 -9.25 35.74 19.92
C SER A 78 -10.36 36.68 20.38
N HIS A 79 -11.51 36.13 20.76
CA HIS A 79 -12.55 36.89 21.43
C HIS A 79 -12.01 37.37 22.79
N SER A 80 -11.22 38.43 22.79
CA SER A 80 -11.06 39.30 23.93
C SER A 80 -12.41 39.98 24.12
N VAL A 81 -13.13 39.53 25.14
CA VAL A 81 -14.34 40.18 25.63
C VAL A 81 -13.94 41.59 26.10
N GLU A 82 -14.07 42.58 25.23
CA GLU A 82 -14.15 43.98 25.64
C GLU A 82 -15.52 44.20 26.26
N ASN A 83 -15.63 43.92 27.57
CA ASN A 83 -16.71 44.49 28.37
C ASN A 83 -16.28 45.90 28.78
N SER A 84 -17.00 46.87 28.24
CA SER A 84 -17.06 48.26 28.68
C SER A 84 -17.47 48.37 30.16
N GLY A 85 -16.84 49.31 30.87
CA GLY A 85 -17.42 49.94 32.06
C GLY A 85 -16.73 49.62 33.38
N ASP A 86 -15.78 50.48 33.73
CA ASP A 86 -15.57 51.05 35.07
C ASP A 86 -15.95 50.16 36.27
N ASP A 87 -14.99 49.41 36.81
CA ASP A 87 -14.83 49.34 38.26
C ASP A 87 -13.41 48.92 38.66
N ARG A 88 -12.82 49.70 39.58
CA ARG A 88 -11.48 49.48 40.12
C ARG A 88 -11.52 48.31 41.10
N HIS A 89 -11.06 47.14 40.67
CA HIS A 89 -10.55 46.11 41.57
C HIS A 89 -9.17 45.65 41.10
N ASP A 90 -8.21 45.69 42.03
CA ASP A 90 -6.89 45.05 41.92
C ASP A 90 -7.06 43.59 41.52
N VAL A 91 -6.96 43.30 40.22
CA VAL A 91 -6.73 41.94 39.72
C VAL A 91 -5.22 41.78 39.73
N VAL A 92 -4.70 41.13 40.77
CA VAL A 92 -3.37 40.54 40.76
C VAL A 92 -3.31 39.72 39.46
N ALA A 93 -2.52 40.17 38.49
CA ALA A 93 -2.26 39.38 37.29
C ALA A 93 -1.68 38.05 37.77
N GLU A 94 -2.47 36.98 37.70
CA GLU A 94 -2.00 35.64 37.99
C GLU A 94 -0.82 35.39 37.06
N VAL A 95 0.39 35.34 37.64
CA VAL A 95 1.60 34.96 36.91
C VAL A 95 1.42 33.49 36.58
N GLU A 96 0.92 33.23 35.38
CA GLU A 96 0.72 31.88 34.86
C GLU A 96 2.07 31.14 34.86
N ASP A 97 2.09 29.91 35.36
CA ASP A 97 3.31 29.11 35.45
C ASP A 97 3.93 28.95 34.05
N PRO A 98 5.19 29.39 33.83
CA PRO A 98 5.86 29.24 32.54
C PRO A 98 5.89 27.80 32.01
N LEU A 99 5.90 26.80 32.90
CA LEU A 99 5.83 25.39 32.52
C LEU A 99 4.44 25.03 31.98
N GLU A 100 3.37 25.48 32.61
CA GLU A 100 2.00 25.25 32.13
C GLU A 100 1.76 25.92 30.77
N VAL A 101 2.28 27.13 30.58
CA VAL A 101 2.25 27.82 29.28
C VAL A 101 3.00 27.01 28.22
N ALA A 102 4.20 26.51 28.53
CA ALA A 102 5.00 25.70 27.62
C ALA A 102 4.32 24.36 27.28
N LEU A 103 3.72 23.68 28.28
CA LEU A 103 2.98 22.44 28.08
C LEU A 103 1.71 22.66 27.24
N ARG A 104 0.96 23.73 27.48
CA ARG A 104 -0.21 24.10 26.68
C ARG A 104 0.19 24.41 25.24
N GLY A 105 1.29 25.15 25.04
CA GLY A 105 1.88 25.40 23.73
C GLY A 105 2.21 24.09 23.01
N LYS A 106 2.94 23.19 23.65
CA LYS A 106 3.31 21.88 23.08
C LYS A 106 2.08 21.00 22.78
N ALA A 107 1.07 20.99 23.65
CA ALA A 107 -0.19 20.30 23.42
C ALA A 107 -0.90 20.82 22.17
N ASN A 108 -0.95 22.15 22.00
CA ASN A 108 -1.54 22.77 20.82
C ASN A 108 -0.80 22.38 19.54
N VAL A 109 0.54 22.39 19.54
CA VAL A 109 1.33 21.96 18.37
C VAL A 109 1.03 20.50 18.00
N LEU A 110 1.03 19.59 18.97
CA LEU A 110 0.74 18.18 18.71
C LEU A 110 -0.69 17.99 18.20
N ARG A 111 -1.66 18.70 18.77
CA ARG A 111 -3.06 18.65 18.33
C ARG A 111 -3.21 19.12 16.88
N GLU A 112 -2.55 20.22 16.51
CA GLU A 112 -2.57 20.73 15.14
C GLU A 112 -1.92 19.75 14.14
N LYS A 113 -0.83 19.07 14.54
CA LYS A 113 -0.24 17.98 13.74
C LYS A 113 -1.20 16.82 13.54
N ILE A 114 -1.82 16.33 14.62
CA ILE A 114 -2.82 15.25 14.58
C ILE A 114 -4.01 15.63 13.68
N TYR A 115 -4.58 16.82 13.89
CA TYR A 115 -5.70 17.33 13.11
C TYR A 115 -5.37 17.44 11.63
N THR A 116 -4.20 17.98 11.31
CA THR A 116 -3.71 18.08 9.94
C THR A 116 -3.57 16.69 9.30
N ARG A 117 -2.92 15.76 9.99
CA ARG A 117 -2.70 14.39 9.50
C ARG A 117 -4.02 13.67 9.21
N ILE A 118 -4.97 13.71 10.15
CA ILE A 118 -6.29 13.11 9.97
C ILE A 118 -7.05 13.76 8.79
N SER A 119 -6.93 15.08 8.63
CA SER A 119 -7.58 15.81 7.54
C SER A 119 -7.09 15.38 6.15
N ARG A 120 -5.82 14.93 6.04
CA ARG A 120 -5.26 14.39 4.80
C ARG A 120 -5.89 13.06 4.37
N TYR A 121 -6.50 12.33 5.29
CA TYR A 121 -7.16 11.06 4.98
C TYR A 121 -8.59 11.24 4.48
N CYS A 122 -9.19 12.43 4.66
CA CYS A 122 -10.57 12.70 4.27
C CYS A 122 -10.78 12.56 2.76
N ALA A 123 -11.94 12.04 2.38
CA ALA A 123 -12.41 12.05 0.99
C ALA A 123 -13.04 13.41 0.66
N TYR A 124 -13.28 13.66 -0.63
CA TYR A 124 -14.07 14.81 -1.07
C TYR A 124 -15.47 14.79 -0.42
N PRO A 125 -15.99 15.94 0.03
CA PRO A 125 -17.31 15.98 0.68
C PRO A 125 -18.46 15.61 -0.27
N GLN A 126 -18.27 15.79 -1.58
CA GLN A 126 -19.23 15.38 -2.61
C GLN A 126 -19.20 13.87 -2.87
N SER A 127 -18.16 13.17 -2.39
CA SER A 127 -18.07 11.73 -2.56
C SER A 127 -19.10 11.01 -1.71
N LYS A 128 -19.84 10.06 -2.30
CA LYS A 128 -20.78 9.21 -1.54
C LYS A 128 -20.10 8.42 -0.42
N TRP A 129 -18.80 8.16 -0.52
CA TRP A 129 -18.00 7.46 0.50
C TRP A 129 -17.41 8.38 1.56
N TYR A 130 -17.77 9.66 1.60
CA TYR A 130 -17.27 10.59 2.63
C TYR A 130 -17.54 10.09 4.05
N HIS A 131 -18.77 9.62 4.32
CA HIS A 131 -19.13 9.12 5.65
C HIS A 131 -18.46 7.78 5.97
N GLU A 132 -18.39 6.87 4.98
CA GLU A 132 -17.66 5.60 5.10
C GLU A 132 -16.17 5.86 5.41
N ARG A 133 -15.57 6.86 4.76
CA ARG A 133 -14.20 7.30 5.02
C ARG A 133 -14.00 7.79 6.46
N LEU A 134 -14.93 8.57 7.00
CA LEU A 134 -14.86 9.00 8.40
C LEU A 134 -14.95 7.81 9.35
N GLN A 135 -15.74 6.79 9.04
CA GLN A 135 -15.77 5.56 9.84
C GLN A 135 -14.45 4.80 9.79
N VAL A 136 -13.79 4.73 8.61
CA VAL A 136 -12.44 4.15 8.49
C VAL A 136 -11.43 4.92 9.33
N ILE A 137 -11.44 6.26 9.28
CA ILE A 137 -10.56 7.11 10.12
C ILE A 137 -10.82 6.84 11.61
N ASN A 138 -12.09 6.79 12.03
CA ASN A 138 -12.44 6.47 13.40
C ASN A 138 -11.96 5.06 13.81
N ALA A 139 -12.06 4.07 12.93
CA ALA A 139 -11.55 2.73 13.18
C ALA A 139 -10.02 2.69 13.33
N ILE A 140 -9.28 3.51 12.56
CA ILE A 140 -7.83 3.65 12.73
C ILE A 140 -7.51 4.20 14.12
N ILE A 141 -8.19 5.27 14.56
CA ILE A 141 -7.96 5.85 15.89
C ILE A 141 -8.29 4.84 16.99
N ARG A 142 -9.38 4.09 16.87
CA ARG A 142 -9.70 3.01 17.81
C ARG A 142 -8.62 1.92 17.83
N ARG A 143 -8.08 1.57 16.66
CA ARG A 143 -6.97 0.61 16.55
C ARG A 143 -5.67 1.14 17.15
N THR A 144 -5.42 2.44 17.10
CA THR A 144 -4.30 3.07 17.79
C THR A 144 -4.51 3.07 19.31
N VAL A 145 -5.73 3.38 19.77
CA VAL A 145 -6.05 3.49 21.18
C VAL A 145 -6.03 2.14 21.88
N TYR A 146 -6.61 1.08 21.27
CA TYR A 146 -6.68 -0.22 21.95
C TYR A 146 -5.32 -0.91 22.07
N THR A 147 -4.29 -0.51 21.32
CA THR A 147 -2.94 -1.11 21.40
C THR A 147 -2.06 -0.50 22.49
N ASP A 148 -2.42 0.66 23.03
CA ASP A 148 -1.64 1.35 24.07
C ASP A 148 -2.47 1.42 25.38
N ALA A 149 -1.90 0.94 26.49
CA ALA A 149 -2.61 0.86 27.76
C ALA A 149 -3.06 2.23 28.28
N SER A 150 -2.22 3.26 28.15
CA SER A 150 -2.48 4.61 28.63
C SER A 150 -3.55 5.31 27.80
N LEU A 151 -3.49 5.15 26.46
CA LEU A 151 -4.55 5.63 25.57
C LEU A 151 -5.86 4.92 25.85
N MET A 152 -5.86 3.59 26.04
CA MET A 152 -7.08 2.82 26.31
C MET A 152 -7.72 3.23 27.64
N VAL A 153 -6.94 3.43 28.70
CA VAL A 153 -7.44 3.91 30.00
C VAL A 153 -8.04 5.32 29.85
N THR A 154 -7.31 6.24 29.23
CA THR A 154 -7.79 7.61 29.01
C THR A 154 -9.06 7.63 28.16
N SER A 155 -9.16 6.74 27.17
CA SER A 155 -10.31 6.66 26.25
C SER A 155 -11.62 6.28 26.94
N GLN A 156 -11.59 5.69 28.15
CA GLN A 156 -12.80 5.30 28.88
C GLN A 156 -13.65 6.51 29.30
N ASN A 157 -13.06 7.72 29.34
CA ASN A 157 -13.77 8.95 29.65
C ASN A 157 -14.60 9.49 28.48
N TYR A 158 -14.58 8.84 27.32
CA TYR A 158 -15.17 9.35 26.09
C TYR A 158 -16.04 8.29 25.39
N THR A 159 -17.11 8.75 24.75
CA THR A 159 -18.07 7.88 24.05
C THR A 159 -17.80 7.78 22.56
N SER A 160 -16.99 8.69 21.99
CA SER A 160 -16.67 8.71 20.57
C SER A 160 -15.26 9.21 20.28
N VAL A 161 -14.73 8.86 19.11
CA VAL A 161 -13.42 9.33 18.63
C VAL A 161 -13.37 10.86 18.53
N MET A 162 -14.45 11.49 18.06
CA MET A 162 -14.48 12.95 17.90
C MET A 162 -14.53 13.69 19.23
N GLU A 163 -15.17 13.10 20.24
CA GLU A 163 -15.17 13.65 21.60
C GLU A 163 -13.76 13.59 22.21
N PHE A 164 -13.10 12.44 22.08
CA PHE A 164 -11.71 12.25 22.52
C PHE A 164 -10.76 13.24 21.84
N LEU A 165 -10.80 13.34 20.50
CA LEU A 165 -9.86 14.20 19.77
C LEU A 165 -10.07 15.70 20.02
N ARG A 166 -11.31 16.12 20.31
CA ARG A 166 -11.65 17.55 20.52
C ARG A 166 -11.39 18.04 21.93
N ASP A 167 -11.03 17.17 22.87
CA ASP A 167 -10.77 17.59 24.23
C ASP A 167 -9.47 18.42 24.33
N GLU A 168 -9.64 19.70 24.64
CA GLU A 168 -8.55 20.65 24.81
C GLU A 168 -7.71 20.37 26.05
N LYS A 169 -8.25 19.59 27.00
CA LYS A 169 -7.59 19.20 28.26
C LYS A 169 -6.75 17.92 28.16
N LEU A 170 -6.68 17.28 26.98
CA LEU A 170 -5.79 16.14 26.79
C LEU A 170 -4.33 16.52 27.08
N GLU A 171 -3.71 15.71 27.93
CA GLU A 171 -2.32 15.88 28.31
C GLU A 171 -1.35 15.71 27.12
N VAL A 172 -0.22 16.40 27.19
CA VAL A 172 0.85 16.34 26.17
C VAL A 172 1.32 14.90 25.93
N GLN A 173 1.41 14.07 26.97
CA GLN A 173 1.85 12.69 26.85
C GLN A 173 0.86 11.85 26.03
N THR A 174 -0.44 11.99 26.30
CA THR A 174 -1.51 11.33 25.54
C THR A 174 -1.50 11.74 24.07
N LEU A 175 -1.39 13.05 23.80
CA LEU A 175 -1.27 13.57 22.43
C LEU A 175 -0.01 13.08 21.73
N SER A 176 1.12 12.98 22.45
CA SER A 176 2.37 12.48 21.91
C SER A 176 2.28 11.00 21.53
N LYS A 177 1.71 10.15 22.40
CA LYS A 177 1.50 8.72 22.12
C LYS A 177 0.58 8.53 20.91
N LEU A 178 -0.51 9.27 20.86
CA LEU A 178 -1.44 9.25 19.73
C LEU A 178 -0.75 9.69 18.42
N TRP A 179 0.04 10.78 18.46
CA TRP A 179 0.78 11.26 17.31
C TRP A 179 1.78 10.22 16.80
N THR A 180 2.62 9.66 17.68
CA THR A 180 3.60 8.63 17.33
C THR A 180 2.91 7.44 16.67
N ALA A 181 1.82 6.94 17.26
CA ALA A 181 1.11 5.80 16.69
C ALA A 181 0.41 6.12 15.36
N LEU A 182 0.02 7.37 15.10
CA LEU A 182 -0.53 7.81 13.81
C LEU A 182 0.53 7.97 12.71
N VAL A 183 1.76 8.33 13.08
CA VAL A 183 2.91 8.40 12.16
C VAL A 183 3.43 7.01 11.84
N GLU A 184 3.44 6.12 12.84
CA GLU A 184 3.97 4.76 12.74
C GLU A 184 2.91 3.70 12.35
N LEU A 185 1.80 4.12 11.72
CA LEU A 185 0.70 3.22 11.34
C LEU A 185 1.20 2.07 10.46
N LEU A 186 1.00 0.85 10.95
CA LEU A 186 1.36 -0.36 10.21
C LEU A 186 0.31 -0.67 9.13
N THR A 187 0.76 -1.22 8.01
CA THR A 187 -0.13 -1.52 6.88
C THR A 187 -1.20 -2.54 7.26
N ASP A 188 -0.86 -3.54 8.08
CA ASP A 188 -1.83 -4.53 8.56
C ASP A 188 -2.84 -3.93 9.57
N GLN A 189 -2.47 -2.91 10.34
CA GLN A 189 -3.42 -2.18 11.21
C GLN A 189 -4.43 -1.39 10.38
N VAL A 190 -3.97 -0.69 9.33
CA VAL A 190 -4.86 0.03 8.41
C VAL A 190 -5.78 -0.96 7.69
N ARG A 191 -5.23 -2.09 7.22
CA ARG A 191 -6.00 -3.16 6.57
C ARG A 191 -7.17 -3.62 7.43
N ALA A 192 -6.93 -3.72 8.73
CA ALA A 192 -7.86 -4.24 9.71
C ALA A 192 -8.83 -3.16 10.22
N ALA A 193 -8.42 -1.88 10.29
CA ALA A 193 -9.32 -0.77 10.55
C ALA A 193 -10.36 -0.59 9.43
N ILE A 194 -9.93 -0.75 8.17
CA ILE A 194 -10.84 -0.73 7.03
C ILE A 194 -11.83 -1.89 7.14
N ASP A 195 -11.36 -3.08 7.53
CA ASP A 195 -12.22 -4.24 7.76
C ASP A 195 -13.24 -3.97 8.86
N ASP A 196 -12.83 -3.41 10.00
CA ASP A 196 -13.73 -3.05 11.11
C ASP A 196 -14.84 -2.07 10.66
N ALA A 197 -14.49 -1.08 9.84
CA ALA A 197 -15.41 -0.04 9.38
C ALA A 197 -16.40 -0.53 8.30
N LEU A 198 -15.99 -1.48 7.46
CA LEU A 198 -16.81 -2.03 6.38
C LEU A 198 -17.58 -3.29 6.80
N ARG A 199 -17.28 -3.85 7.97
CA ARG A 199 -17.93 -5.05 8.47
C ARG A 199 -19.41 -4.78 8.80
N PRO A 200 -20.31 -5.72 8.49
CA PRO A 200 -21.72 -5.61 8.88
C PRO A 200 -21.90 -5.46 10.39
N VAL A 201 -22.93 -4.71 10.80
CA VAL A 201 -23.25 -4.47 12.22
C VAL A 201 -23.64 -5.77 12.94
N ASP A 202 -24.19 -6.74 12.23
CA ASP A 202 -24.68 -8.01 12.79
C ASP A 202 -23.61 -9.13 12.82
N ASP A 203 -22.35 -8.80 12.57
CA ASP A 203 -21.25 -9.76 12.64
C ASP A 203 -21.04 -10.25 14.10
N SER A 204 -21.05 -11.57 14.28
CA SER A 204 -20.92 -12.24 15.59
C SER A 204 -19.47 -12.46 16.03
N ALA A 205 -18.48 -11.99 15.26
CA ALA A 205 -17.07 -12.12 15.60
C ALA A 205 -16.75 -11.41 16.93
N SER A 206 -15.75 -11.93 17.64
CA SER A 206 -15.28 -11.33 18.88
C SER A 206 -14.68 -9.93 18.63
N TYR A 207 -15.06 -8.97 19.46
CA TYR A 207 -14.59 -7.58 19.39
C TYR A 207 -14.37 -6.98 20.78
N VAL A 208 -13.70 -5.84 20.81
CA VAL A 208 -13.64 -4.92 21.94
C VAL A 208 -14.25 -3.57 21.55
N VAL A 209 -14.95 -2.93 22.48
CA VAL A 209 -15.51 -1.59 22.28
C VAL A 209 -14.51 -0.54 22.73
N VAL A 210 -14.20 0.39 21.83
CA VAL A 210 -13.25 1.48 22.03
C VAL A 210 -13.87 2.74 21.43
N LEU A 211 -14.00 3.80 22.24
CA LEU A 211 -14.55 5.09 21.79
C LEU A 211 -15.88 4.90 21.01
N GLY A 212 -16.78 4.10 21.59
CA GLY A 212 -18.12 3.80 21.07
C GLY A 212 -18.20 2.91 19.83
N GLY A 213 -17.08 2.41 19.29
CA GLY A 213 -17.07 1.51 18.13
C GLY A 213 -16.35 0.20 18.39
N ARG A 214 -16.51 -0.76 17.47
CA ARG A 214 -15.96 -2.11 17.59
C ARG A 214 -14.59 -2.22 16.93
N VAL A 215 -13.66 -2.89 17.60
CA VAL A 215 -12.38 -3.37 17.04
C VAL A 215 -12.42 -4.89 17.07
N TYR A 216 -12.41 -5.51 15.90
CA TYR A 216 -12.56 -6.96 15.79
C TYR A 216 -11.23 -7.69 15.93
N LYS A 217 -11.30 -8.87 16.54
CA LYS A 217 -10.13 -9.75 16.77
C LYS A 217 -9.51 -10.23 15.46
N ASP A 218 -10.35 -10.80 14.61
CA ASP A 218 -9.96 -11.48 13.37
C ASP A 218 -10.48 -10.69 12.17
N LEU A 219 -9.79 -10.75 11.03
CA LEU A 219 -10.26 -10.13 9.78
C LEU A 219 -11.45 -10.90 9.19
N SER A 220 -12.29 -10.21 8.41
CA SER A 220 -13.35 -10.86 7.67
C SER A 220 -12.76 -11.80 6.61
N THR A 221 -13.43 -12.94 6.39
CA THR A 221 -12.98 -13.95 5.42
C THR A 221 -13.52 -13.71 4.01
N GLY A 222 -14.38 -12.70 3.83
CA GLY A 222 -15.00 -12.37 2.56
C GLY A 222 -14.08 -11.60 1.61
N SER A 223 -14.42 -11.61 0.32
CA SER A 223 -13.79 -10.71 -0.64
C SER A 223 -14.08 -9.26 -0.28
N ARG A 224 -13.06 -8.42 -0.34
CA ARG A 224 -13.18 -7.01 -0.02
C ARG A 224 -13.75 -6.25 -1.21
N PRO A 225 -14.63 -5.27 -0.98
CA PRO A 225 -15.13 -4.44 -2.07
C PRO A 225 -13.97 -3.61 -2.67
N LEU A 226 -14.02 -3.32 -3.97
CA LEU A 226 -12.93 -2.60 -4.67
C LEU A 226 -12.62 -1.26 -4.00
N ARG A 227 -13.66 -0.56 -3.51
CA ARG A 227 -13.54 0.73 -2.80
C ARG A 227 -12.68 0.68 -1.53
N SER A 228 -12.49 -0.51 -0.94
CA SER A 228 -11.59 -0.68 0.21
C SER A 228 -10.14 -0.28 -0.13
N TRP A 229 -9.69 -0.49 -1.37
CA TRP A 229 -8.37 -0.05 -1.83
C TRP A 229 -8.26 1.46 -1.94
N ALA A 230 -9.36 2.14 -2.26
CA ALA A 230 -9.40 3.59 -2.18
C ALA A 230 -9.28 4.05 -0.73
N HIS A 231 -9.92 3.34 0.20
CA HIS A 231 -9.70 3.60 1.63
C HIS A 231 -8.24 3.45 2.04
N PHE A 232 -7.63 2.35 1.64
CA PHE A 232 -6.25 2.03 1.95
C PHE A 232 -5.25 3.02 1.36
N SER A 233 -5.40 3.32 0.07
CA SER A 233 -4.46 4.14 -0.69
C SER A 233 -4.41 5.61 -0.27
N SER A 234 -5.46 6.13 0.39
CA SER A 234 -5.43 7.49 0.94
C SER A 234 -4.75 7.59 2.31
N ILE A 235 -4.35 6.47 2.90
CA ILE A 235 -3.65 6.43 4.18
C ILE A 235 -2.21 6.00 3.91
N ILE A 236 -2.03 4.99 3.07
CA ILE A 236 -0.73 4.47 2.64
C ILE A 236 -0.63 4.59 1.13
N ARG A 237 0.24 5.50 0.68
CA ARG A 237 0.40 5.85 -0.74
C ARG A 237 1.46 5.02 -1.48
N CYS A 238 1.98 3.96 -0.88
CA CYS A 238 2.99 3.09 -1.48
C CYS A 238 2.38 1.77 -1.98
N TYR A 239 2.52 1.49 -3.28
CA TYR A 239 1.99 0.26 -3.88
C TYR A 239 2.63 -0.99 -3.27
N GLY A 240 3.95 -0.96 -3.05
CA GLY A 240 4.69 -2.05 -2.41
C GLY A 240 4.15 -2.37 -1.01
N CYS A 241 3.88 -1.34 -0.19
CA CYS A 241 3.29 -1.52 1.14
C CYS A 241 1.90 -2.16 1.05
N LEU A 242 1.02 -1.62 0.20
CA LEU A 242 -0.33 -2.19 0.02
C LEU A 242 -0.26 -3.66 -0.44
N ARG A 243 0.64 -3.98 -1.38
CA ARG A 243 0.85 -5.33 -1.91
C ARG A 243 1.35 -6.31 -0.85
N LYS A 244 2.15 -5.89 0.13
CA LYS A 244 2.59 -6.75 1.27
C LYS A 244 1.42 -7.32 2.07
N THR A 245 0.28 -6.62 2.08
CA THR A 245 -0.90 -7.05 2.82
C THR A 245 -1.77 -8.04 2.06
N CYS A 246 -1.55 -8.18 0.75
CA CYS A 246 -2.27 -9.14 -0.08
C CYS A 246 -1.90 -10.56 0.33
N LYS A 247 -2.90 -11.41 0.56
CA LYS A 247 -2.72 -12.83 0.93
C LYS A 247 -3.00 -13.77 -0.23
N THR A 248 -3.80 -13.35 -1.20
CA THR A 248 -4.19 -14.14 -2.36
C THR A 248 -3.82 -13.43 -3.65
N MET A 249 -3.82 -14.20 -4.75
CA MET A 249 -3.58 -13.66 -6.08
C MET A 249 -4.69 -12.68 -6.50
N ASP A 250 -5.94 -12.98 -6.14
CA ASP A 250 -7.09 -12.12 -6.44
C ASP A 250 -7.00 -10.76 -5.77
N GLU A 251 -6.46 -10.69 -4.54
CA GLU A 251 -6.22 -9.40 -3.87
C GLU A 251 -5.16 -8.57 -4.60
N VAL A 252 -4.09 -9.20 -5.10
CA VAL A 252 -3.06 -8.51 -5.89
C VAL A 252 -3.68 -7.98 -7.18
N ILE A 253 -4.42 -8.82 -7.91
CA ILE A 253 -5.10 -8.44 -9.16
C ILE A 253 -6.08 -7.28 -8.91
N THR A 254 -6.89 -7.37 -7.86
CA THR A 254 -7.89 -6.34 -7.53
C THR A 254 -7.22 -5.01 -7.15
N LEU A 255 -6.11 -5.04 -6.40
CA LEU A 255 -5.30 -3.85 -6.12
C LEU A 255 -4.73 -3.25 -7.41
N THR A 256 -4.17 -4.09 -8.29
CA THR A 256 -3.64 -3.64 -9.59
C THR A 256 -4.72 -3.02 -10.45
N GLN A 257 -5.87 -3.68 -10.60
CA GLN A 257 -7.03 -3.16 -11.32
C GLN A 257 -7.51 -1.84 -10.74
N TYR A 258 -7.64 -1.74 -9.40
CA TYR A 258 -7.95 -0.49 -8.73
C TYR A 258 -7.01 0.63 -9.18
N THR A 259 -5.68 0.41 -9.12
CA THR A 259 -4.71 1.45 -9.47
C THR A 259 -4.78 1.90 -10.91
N ILE A 260 -5.02 0.97 -11.85
CA ILE A 260 -5.09 1.27 -13.29
C ILE A 260 -6.43 1.95 -13.62
N LEU A 261 -7.56 1.37 -13.18
CA LEU A 261 -8.90 1.90 -13.49
C LEU A 261 -9.11 3.31 -12.92
N THR A 262 -8.55 3.58 -11.74
CA THR A 262 -8.70 4.89 -11.06
C THR A 262 -7.57 5.86 -11.34
N TRP A 263 -6.56 5.46 -12.13
CA TRP A 263 -5.35 6.26 -12.36
C TRP A 263 -4.68 6.72 -11.04
N THR A 264 -4.80 5.92 -9.98
CA THR A 264 -4.24 6.27 -8.67
C THR A 264 -2.72 6.20 -8.72
N HIS A 265 -2.07 7.36 -8.66
CA HIS A 265 -0.62 7.46 -8.57
C HIS A 265 -0.14 7.06 -7.16
N LEU A 266 0.45 5.87 -7.06
CA LEU A 266 1.10 5.36 -5.85
C LEU A 266 2.63 5.42 -5.99
N ASN A 267 3.29 5.77 -4.90
CA ASN A 267 4.74 5.73 -4.75
C ASN A 267 5.24 4.29 -4.95
N GLN A 268 6.43 4.14 -5.57
CA GLN A 268 7.05 2.85 -5.84
C GLN A 268 6.12 1.85 -6.56
N SER A 269 5.30 2.32 -7.51
CA SER A 269 4.44 1.44 -8.29
C SER A 269 5.28 0.39 -9.02
N THR A 270 5.27 -0.85 -8.53
CA THR A 270 5.82 -2.02 -9.24
C THR A 270 4.98 -2.41 -10.46
N LEU A 271 4.04 -1.55 -10.88
CA LEU A 271 3.47 -1.52 -12.24
C LEU A 271 4.56 -1.33 -13.31
N LYS A 272 5.70 -0.75 -12.93
CA LYS A 272 6.94 -0.87 -13.70
C LYS A 272 7.47 -2.27 -13.45
N CYS A 273 7.38 -3.13 -14.46
CA CYS A 273 8.14 -4.37 -14.44
C CYS A 273 9.62 -4.03 -14.20
N TYR A 274 10.38 -4.91 -13.55
CA TYR A 274 11.83 -4.78 -13.42
C TYR A 274 12.42 -4.32 -14.77
N HIS A 275 13.28 -3.29 -14.74
CA HIS A 275 13.98 -2.70 -15.89
C HIS A 275 13.25 -1.68 -16.78
N ASN A 276 12.40 -0.81 -16.23
CA ASN A 276 11.79 0.33 -16.95
C ASN A 276 10.92 -0.06 -18.16
N ILE A 277 10.50 -1.32 -18.26
CA ILE A 277 9.44 -1.70 -19.19
C ILE A 277 8.15 -1.37 -18.46
N ASP A 278 7.41 -0.37 -18.94
CA ASP A 278 6.04 -0.15 -18.51
C ASP A 278 5.31 -1.47 -18.70
N GLY A 279 4.93 -2.11 -17.59
CA GLY A 279 4.14 -3.33 -17.64
C GLY A 279 2.94 -3.02 -18.51
N SER A 280 2.62 -3.87 -19.48
CA SER A 280 1.46 -3.62 -20.32
C SER A 280 0.24 -3.52 -19.42
N SER A 281 -0.37 -2.33 -19.38
CA SER A 281 -1.57 -2.07 -18.58
C SER A 281 -2.66 -3.09 -18.93
N ILE A 282 -2.71 -3.59 -20.17
CA ILE A 282 -3.61 -4.66 -20.60
C ILE A 282 -3.37 -5.95 -19.82
N LEU A 283 -2.11 -6.43 -19.75
CA LEU A 283 -1.79 -7.67 -19.03
C LEU A 283 -2.18 -7.56 -17.55
N MET A 284 -1.77 -6.46 -16.92
CA MET A 284 -2.03 -6.22 -15.50
C MET A 284 -3.52 -6.06 -15.20
N LEU A 285 -4.26 -5.35 -16.06
CA LEU A 285 -5.71 -5.16 -15.94
C LEU A 285 -6.45 -6.50 -16.05
N CYS A 286 -6.03 -7.38 -16.96
CA CYS A 286 -6.56 -8.74 -17.11
C CYS A 286 -6.11 -9.74 -16.03
N GLY A 287 -5.35 -9.30 -15.03
CA GLY A 287 -4.91 -10.15 -13.92
C GLY A 287 -3.63 -10.96 -14.18
N SER A 288 -2.89 -10.65 -15.24
CA SER A 288 -1.53 -11.17 -15.47
C SER A 288 -0.50 -10.38 -14.68
N ILE A 289 -0.10 -10.92 -13.52
CA ILE A 289 0.98 -10.32 -12.73
C ILE A 289 2.30 -10.91 -13.19
N VAL A 290 3.02 -10.14 -14.02
CA VAL A 290 4.32 -10.53 -14.55
C VAL A 290 5.39 -10.34 -13.48
N ASN A 291 6.06 -11.43 -13.11
CA ASN A 291 7.04 -11.45 -12.03
C ASN A 291 8.47 -11.49 -12.54
N TYR A 292 8.69 -12.05 -13.73
CA TYR A 292 10.02 -12.22 -14.30
C TYR A 292 10.01 -12.08 -15.82
N PHE A 293 10.99 -11.32 -16.31
CA PHE A 293 11.44 -11.33 -17.69
C PHE A 293 12.88 -11.81 -17.70
N GLU A 294 13.18 -12.82 -18.51
CA GLU A 294 14.58 -13.16 -18.77
C GLU A 294 15.17 -12.11 -19.72
N TYR A 295 15.65 -11.00 -19.16
CA TYR A 295 16.58 -10.11 -19.86
C TYR A 295 17.95 -10.75 -19.72
N SER A 296 18.34 -11.59 -20.67
CA SER A 296 19.75 -11.92 -20.80
C SER A 296 20.51 -10.60 -20.98
N ASP A 297 21.70 -10.45 -20.39
CA ASP A 297 22.60 -9.29 -20.59
C ASP A 297 22.90 -8.96 -22.08
N PHE A 298 22.42 -9.79 -22.99
CA PHE A 298 22.41 -9.58 -24.43
C PHE A 298 21.02 -9.09 -24.87
N SER A 299 20.93 -7.83 -25.26
CA SER A 299 19.74 -7.19 -25.85
C SER A 299 19.31 -7.78 -27.21
N HIS A 300 19.95 -8.87 -27.66
CA HIS A 300 19.78 -9.45 -28.98
C HIS A 300 19.50 -10.95 -28.87
N ARG A 301 18.41 -11.38 -29.51
CA ARG A 301 18.04 -12.80 -29.66
C ARG A 301 19.16 -13.66 -30.24
N TYR A 302 20.01 -13.08 -31.10
CA TYR A 302 21.16 -13.76 -31.69
C TYR A 302 22.44 -13.07 -31.29
N SER A 303 23.44 -13.85 -30.87
CA SER A 303 24.80 -13.37 -30.64
C SER A 303 25.82 -14.28 -31.31
N VAL A 304 26.85 -13.69 -31.89
CA VAL A 304 27.95 -14.42 -32.53
C VAL A 304 29.24 -14.08 -31.81
N THR A 305 29.92 -15.09 -31.29
CA THR A 305 31.23 -14.95 -30.64
C THR A 305 32.28 -15.77 -31.38
N LYS A 306 33.53 -15.31 -31.33
CA LYS A 306 34.70 -16.03 -31.82
C LYS A 306 35.59 -16.33 -30.63
N HIS A 307 36.00 -17.57 -30.48
CA HIS A 307 37.06 -17.96 -29.56
C HIS A 307 38.04 -18.86 -30.29
N ASN A 308 39.29 -18.91 -29.84
CA ASN A 308 40.25 -19.87 -30.35
C ASN A 308 40.27 -21.07 -29.40
N ASP A 309 40.31 -22.29 -29.94
CA ASP A 309 40.48 -23.48 -29.11
C ASP A 309 41.79 -23.37 -28.31
N ILE A 310 41.78 -23.89 -27.09
CA ILE A 310 42.93 -23.81 -26.17
C ILE A 310 44.05 -24.75 -26.63
N ILE A 311 43.70 -25.85 -27.31
CA ILE A 311 44.64 -26.93 -27.64
C ILE A 311 45.30 -26.68 -28.99
N ASP A 312 44.53 -26.36 -30.04
CA ASP A 312 45.05 -26.26 -31.41
C ASP A 312 45.00 -24.83 -31.98
N HIS A 313 44.58 -23.85 -31.18
CA HIS A 313 44.39 -22.46 -31.58
C HIS A 313 43.49 -22.25 -32.81
N THR A 314 42.69 -23.26 -33.18
CA THR A 314 41.79 -23.13 -34.31
C THR A 314 40.65 -22.17 -33.97
N PRO A 315 40.28 -21.26 -34.90
CA PRO A 315 39.21 -20.32 -34.65
C PRO A 315 37.86 -21.06 -34.68
N GLN A 316 37.16 -21.05 -33.55
CA GLN A 316 35.79 -21.55 -33.45
C GLN A 316 34.84 -20.37 -33.28
N TRP A 317 33.82 -20.35 -34.15
CA TRP A 317 32.72 -19.41 -34.10
C TRP A 317 31.53 -20.10 -33.41
N SER A 318 30.88 -19.38 -32.51
CA SER A 318 29.67 -19.81 -31.82
C SER A 318 28.56 -18.81 -32.10
N GLU A 319 27.40 -19.29 -32.54
CA GLU A 319 26.18 -18.49 -32.65
C GLU A 319 25.17 -19.01 -31.66
N THR A 320 24.71 -18.12 -30.78
CA THR A 320 23.73 -18.41 -29.75
C THR A 320 22.41 -17.76 -30.12
N GLU A 321 21.33 -18.54 -30.03
CA GLU A 321 19.96 -18.05 -30.08
C GLU A 321 19.32 -18.18 -28.70
N MET A 322 18.66 -17.13 -28.25
CA MET A 322 17.95 -17.08 -26.97
C MET A 322 16.51 -16.63 -27.16
N ASN A 323 15.59 -17.33 -26.51
CA ASN A 323 14.17 -16.97 -26.52
C ASN A 323 13.85 -16.05 -25.33
N ILE A 324 12.80 -15.25 -25.50
CA ILE A 324 12.31 -14.39 -24.45
C ILE A 324 11.28 -15.15 -23.63
N THR A 325 11.48 -15.14 -22.32
CA THR A 325 10.63 -15.83 -21.35
C THR A 325 9.89 -14.82 -20.50
N VAL A 326 8.58 -15.02 -20.36
CA VAL A 326 7.70 -14.23 -19.50
C VAL A 326 7.06 -15.17 -18.49
N CYS A 327 7.31 -14.94 -17.20
CA CYS A 327 6.67 -15.70 -16.13
C CYS A 327 5.63 -14.83 -15.43
N MET A 328 4.40 -15.34 -15.35
CA MET A 328 3.27 -14.63 -14.75
C MET A 328 2.45 -15.54 -13.85
N GLY A 329 1.89 -14.92 -12.81
CA GLY A 329 0.81 -15.51 -12.04
C GLY A 329 -0.54 -15.02 -12.55
N LEU A 330 -1.54 -15.90 -12.58
CA LEU A 330 -2.95 -15.61 -12.85
C LEU A 330 -3.81 -16.11 -11.68
N SER A 331 -5.05 -15.61 -11.60
CA SER A 331 -6.05 -16.13 -10.67
C SER A 331 -6.37 -17.60 -10.96
N LEU A 332 -6.58 -18.39 -9.90
CA LEU A 332 -7.14 -19.74 -10.02
C LEU A 332 -8.65 -19.74 -10.22
N ASN A 333 -9.31 -18.63 -9.87
CA ASN A 333 -10.76 -18.47 -9.81
C ASN A 333 -11.33 -17.76 -11.05
N ASP A 334 -10.48 -17.16 -11.89
CA ASP A 334 -10.91 -16.46 -13.11
C ASP A 334 -11.00 -17.42 -14.31
N PRO A 335 -12.20 -17.70 -14.85
CA PRO A 335 -12.34 -18.54 -16.03
C PRO A 335 -11.67 -17.96 -17.30
N LYS A 336 -11.45 -16.64 -17.34
CA LYS A 336 -10.72 -16.02 -18.46
C LYS A 336 -9.22 -16.32 -18.42
N ALA A 337 -8.66 -16.62 -17.24
CA ALA A 337 -7.27 -17.09 -17.14
C ALA A 337 -7.07 -18.42 -17.89
N ASP A 338 -8.04 -19.34 -17.77
CA ASP A 338 -8.01 -20.60 -18.53
C ASP A 338 -8.11 -20.37 -20.04
N ALA A 339 -9.08 -19.54 -20.46
CA ALA A 339 -9.25 -19.19 -21.87
C ALA A 339 -7.99 -18.53 -22.46
N PHE A 340 -7.30 -17.70 -21.67
CA PHE A 340 -6.04 -17.08 -22.03
C PHE A 340 -4.91 -18.10 -22.20
N VAL A 341 -4.74 -19.01 -21.25
CA VAL A 341 -3.70 -20.05 -21.35
C VAL A 341 -3.97 -20.99 -22.52
N ASP A 342 -5.23 -21.35 -22.77
CA ASP A 342 -5.63 -22.15 -23.92
C ASP A 342 -5.36 -21.42 -25.24
N ALA A 343 -5.61 -20.12 -25.31
CA ALA A 343 -5.27 -19.31 -26.48
C ALA A 343 -3.75 -19.21 -26.68
N CYS A 344 -2.97 -19.06 -25.61
CA CYS A 344 -1.51 -19.10 -25.67
C CYS A 344 -0.98 -20.47 -26.13
N ASN A 345 -1.62 -21.58 -25.76
CA ASN A 345 -1.26 -22.91 -26.23
C ASN A 345 -1.54 -23.11 -27.73
N ARG A 346 -2.49 -22.37 -28.30
CA ARG A 346 -2.79 -22.40 -29.75
C ARG A 346 -1.85 -21.51 -30.57
N GLU A 347 -1.14 -20.59 -29.93
CA GLU A 347 -0.20 -19.70 -30.61
C GLU A 347 1.04 -20.50 -31.05
N ARG A 348 1.25 -20.57 -32.37
CA ARG A 348 2.25 -21.46 -33.00
C ARG A 348 3.68 -21.23 -32.49
N HIS A 349 3.98 -20.00 -32.11
CA HIS A 349 5.33 -19.57 -31.76
C HIS A 349 5.60 -19.58 -30.26
N PHE A 350 4.63 -19.97 -29.45
CA PHE A 350 4.76 -20.07 -28.01
C PHE A 350 5.05 -21.49 -27.56
N MET A 351 6.04 -21.60 -26.66
CA MET A 351 6.20 -22.77 -25.81
C MET A 351 5.72 -22.40 -24.41
N ILE A 352 4.71 -23.12 -23.92
CA ILE A 352 4.03 -22.81 -22.67
C ILE A 352 4.36 -23.87 -21.64
N LEU A 353 4.76 -23.43 -20.46
CA LEU A 353 4.84 -24.23 -19.24
C LEU A 353 3.79 -23.67 -18.29
N SER A 354 2.89 -24.50 -17.78
CA SER A 354 1.86 -24.01 -16.86
C SER A 354 1.50 -25.01 -15.75
N ARG A 355 1.00 -24.49 -14.63
CA ARG A 355 0.57 -25.29 -13.47
C ARG A 355 -0.50 -24.54 -12.67
N ARG A 356 -1.65 -25.17 -12.42
CA ARG A 356 -2.75 -24.59 -11.61
C ARG A 356 -2.53 -24.80 -10.12
N GLY A 357 -1.75 -23.94 -9.47
CA GLY A 357 -1.44 -24.05 -8.03
C GLY A 357 -0.29 -25.02 -7.74
N LYS A 358 0.35 -24.86 -6.58
CA LYS A 358 1.65 -25.48 -6.25
C LYS A 358 1.71 -27.00 -6.45
N GLU A 359 0.67 -27.71 -6.02
CA GLU A 359 0.62 -29.18 -5.99
C GLU A 359 0.09 -29.80 -7.29
N SER A 360 -0.35 -28.98 -8.25
CA SER A 360 -0.92 -29.48 -9.49
C SER A 360 0.14 -29.98 -10.47
N LYS A 361 -0.29 -30.87 -11.37
CA LYS A 361 0.56 -31.39 -12.44
C LYS A 361 0.99 -30.27 -13.40
N VAL A 362 2.27 -30.28 -13.76
CA VAL A 362 2.81 -29.38 -14.78
C VAL A 362 2.35 -29.82 -16.17
N VAL A 363 1.88 -28.84 -16.94
CA VAL A 363 1.44 -28.99 -18.34
C VAL A 363 2.42 -28.27 -19.25
N ARG A 364 2.76 -28.90 -20.36
CA ARG A 364 3.68 -28.36 -21.38
C ARG A 364 3.01 -28.37 -22.74
N SER A 365 3.09 -27.27 -23.48
CA SER A 365 2.60 -27.24 -24.87
C SER A 365 3.47 -28.08 -25.80
N THR A 366 4.77 -28.23 -25.48
CA THR A 366 5.71 -29.09 -26.19
C THR A 366 6.52 -29.94 -25.21
N PRO A 367 7.01 -31.15 -25.60
CA PRO A 367 7.78 -31.99 -24.69
C PRO A 367 9.04 -31.31 -24.14
N LYS A 368 9.63 -30.39 -24.91
CA LYS A 368 10.91 -29.73 -24.62
C LYS A 368 10.80 -28.22 -24.84
N ILE A 369 10.78 -27.47 -23.75
CA ILE A 369 10.82 -26.00 -23.74
C ILE A 369 12.26 -25.56 -23.57
N TRP A 370 12.78 -24.76 -24.50
CA TRP A 370 14.18 -24.34 -24.50
C TRP A 370 14.34 -22.82 -24.43
N CYS A 371 15.37 -22.39 -23.69
CA CYS A 371 15.70 -20.98 -23.51
C CYS A 371 16.83 -20.54 -24.43
N LYS A 372 17.81 -21.41 -24.65
CA LYS A 372 19.04 -21.10 -25.38
C LYS A 372 19.51 -22.29 -26.21
N ARG A 373 19.96 -22.03 -27.43
CA ARG A 373 20.68 -23.02 -28.26
C ARG A 373 21.91 -22.39 -28.89
N THR A 374 22.98 -23.16 -29.03
CA THR A 374 24.27 -22.65 -29.54
C THR A 374 24.85 -23.57 -30.61
N ARG A 375 24.91 -23.10 -31.86
CA ARG A 375 25.61 -23.80 -32.95
C ARG A 375 27.05 -23.34 -33.06
N ARG A 376 27.96 -24.24 -33.44
CA ARG A 376 29.41 -23.96 -33.53
C ARG A 376 29.97 -24.39 -34.87
N ALA A 377 30.89 -23.60 -35.42
CA ALA A 377 31.59 -23.92 -36.67
C ALA A 377 33.01 -23.34 -36.71
N ASN A 378 33.88 -23.92 -37.52
CA ASN A 378 35.27 -23.46 -37.67
C ASN A 378 35.38 -22.16 -38.51
N THR A 379 34.28 -21.70 -39.11
CA THR A 379 34.21 -20.43 -39.85
C THR A 379 32.89 -19.73 -39.57
N ARG A 380 32.88 -18.40 -39.66
CA ARG A 380 31.64 -17.61 -39.52
C ARG A 380 30.60 -17.96 -40.59
N ALA A 381 31.04 -18.25 -41.81
CA ALA A 381 30.15 -18.69 -42.89
C ALA A 381 29.58 -20.10 -42.64
N GLY A 382 30.37 -20.97 -41.97
CA GLY A 382 29.94 -22.32 -41.58
C GLY A 382 28.75 -22.32 -40.62
N LEU A 383 28.61 -21.30 -39.75
CA LEU A 383 27.47 -21.17 -38.86
C LEU A 383 26.13 -21.18 -39.61
N LYS A 384 26.03 -20.43 -40.72
CA LYS A 384 24.80 -20.33 -41.52
C LYS A 384 24.40 -21.64 -42.19
N LYS A 385 25.36 -22.56 -42.38
CA LYS A 385 25.14 -23.86 -43.03
C LYS A 385 24.66 -24.95 -42.07
N LEU A 386 24.75 -24.72 -40.76
CA LEU A 386 24.33 -25.67 -39.74
C LEU A 386 22.90 -25.34 -39.28
N PRO A 387 21.91 -26.22 -39.51
CA PRO A 387 20.56 -26.00 -39.03
C PRO A 387 20.52 -26.05 -37.49
N TRP A 388 19.59 -25.31 -36.92
CA TRP A 388 19.50 -25.21 -35.45
C TRP A 388 19.01 -26.50 -34.82
N GLU A 389 18.26 -27.31 -35.55
CA GLU A 389 17.68 -28.58 -35.15
C GLU A 389 18.75 -29.66 -34.90
N GLU A 390 19.91 -29.55 -35.56
CA GLU A 390 21.05 -30.47 -35.42
C GLU A 390 21.98 -30.08 -34.26
N THR A 391 21.70 -28.98 -33.58
CA THR A 391 22.53 -28.46 -32.49
C THR A 391 22.35 -29.29 -31.22
N LYS A 392 23.46 -29.83 -30.69
CA LYS A 392 23.46 -30.59 -29.42
C LYS A 392 23.52 -29.72 -28.16
N SER A 393 23.97 -28.46 -28.30
CA SER A 393 24.08 -27.51 -27.19
C SER A 393 22.78 -26.73 -27.03
N VAL A 394 21.78 -27.35 -26.40
CA VAL A 394 20.48 -26.75 -26.09
C VAL A 394 20.26 -26.74 -24.58
N VAL A 395 19.89 -25.59 -24.03
CA VAL A 395 19.49 -25.42 -22.64
C VAL A 395 17.97 -25.45 -22.57
N TYR A 396 17.45 -26.44 -21.87
CA TYR A 396 16.01 -26.63 -21.65
C TYR A 396 15.61 -26.09 -20.28
N PHE A 397 14.41 -25.51 -20.21
CA PHE A 397 13.82 -25.16 -18.93
C PHE A 397 13.39 -26.40 -18.17
N ARG A 398 13.59 -26.34 -16.85
CA ARG A 398 13.06 -27.30 -15.89
C ARG A 398 11.72 -26.78 -15.35
N ASP A 399 10.96 -27.65 -14.71
CA ASP A 399 9.68 -27.28 -14.08
C ASP A 399 9.84 -26.21 -12.99
N SER A 400 11.04 -26.10 -12.39
CA SER A 400 11.39 -25.07 -11.41
C SER A 400 11.29 -23.64 -11.96
N LEU A 401 11.25 -23.43 -13.29
CA LEU A 401 10.96 -22.11 -13.86
C LEU A 401 9.62 -21.55 -13.37
N LEU A 402 8.64 -22.41 -13.07
CA LEU A 402 7.33 -21.98 -12.57
C LEU A 402 7.40 -21.33 -11.18
N GLU A 403 8.48 -21.50 -10.43
CA GLU A 403 8.70 -20.80 -9.15
C GLU A 403 8.93 -19.30 -9.35
N GLU A 404 9.39 -18.89 -10.55
CA GLU A 404 9.49 -17.48 -10.97
C GLU A 404 8.12 -16.88 -11.31
N CYS A 405 7.08 -17.71 -11.46
CA CYS A 405 5.70 -17.23 -11.65
C CYS A 405 5.03 -16.82 -10.34
N TRP A 406 5.62 -17.16 -9.18
CA TRP A 406 5.06 -16.80 -7.88
C TRP A 406 5.09 -15.30 -7.64
N THR A 407 3.92 -14.76 -7.30
CA THR A 407 3.73 -13.32 -7.13
C THR A 407 4.37 -12.87 -5.83
N LEU A 408 5.45 -12.09 -5.93
CA LEU A 408 6.10 -11.47 -4.77
C LEU A 408 5.14 -10.48 -4.11
N THR A 409 4.87 -10.60 -2.81
CA THR A 409 4.16 -9.56 -2.04
C THR A 409 5.13 -8.74 -1.19
N SER A 410 6.28 -9.32 -0.85
CA SER A 410 7.44 -8.64 -0.27
C SER A 410 8.73 -9.28 -0.79
N LEU A 411 9.90 -8.77 -0.38
CA LEU A 411 11.20 -9.38 -0.71
C LEU A 411 11.32 -10.85 -0.26
N SER A 412 10.55 -11.27 0.75
CA SER A 412 10.63 -12.60 1.35
C SER A 412 9.32 -13.40 1.30
N LYS A 413 8.21 -12.79 0.85
CA LYS A 413 6.89 -13.42 0.81
C LYS A 413 6.38 -13.53 -0.62
N ARG A 414 5.84 -14.70 -0.96
CA ARG A 414 5.31 -15.05 -2.27
C ARG A 414 3.89 -15.61 -2.13
N VAL A 415 3.03 -15.29 -3.09
CA VAL A 415 1.75 -15.97 -3.29
C VAL A 415 1.99 -17.14 -4.22
N GLU A 416 2.02 -18.34 -3.65
CA GLU A 416 2.31 -19.58 -4.38
C GLU A 416 1.04 -20.23 -4.97
N ASP A 417 -0.11 -19.97 -4.34
CA ASP A 417 -1.42 -20.47 -4.75
C ASP A 417 -1.99 -19.59 -5.88
N CYS A 418 -1.47 -19.80 -7.09
CA CYS A 418 -1.87 -19.11 -8.30
C CYS A 418 -1.76 -20.03 -9.52
N TYR A 419 -2.39 -19.66 -10.62
CA TYR A 419 -2.14 -20.30 -11.90
C TYR A 419 -0.84 -19.74 -12.48
N GLN A 420 0.20 -20.57 -12.46
CA GLN A 420 1.55 -20.22 -12.89
C GLN A 420 1.69 -20.51 -14.38
N VAL A 421 2.16 -19.51 -15.13
CA VAL A 421 2.31 -19.59 -16.59
C VAL A 421 3.63 -18.98 -17.00
N ALA A 422 4.50 -19.78 -17.61
CA ALA A 422 5.69 -19.31 -18.30
C ALA A 422 5.50 -19.44 -19.81
N VAL A 423 5.63 -18.31 -20.50
CA VAL A 423 5.53 -18.20 -21.95
C VAL A 423 6.93 -17.96 -22.52
N VAL A 424 7.35 -18.83 -23.44
CA VAL A 424 8.59 -18.67 -24.19
C VAL A 424 8.24 -18.38 -25.64
N ASP A 425 8.54 -17.17 -26.11
CA ASP A 425 8.31 -16.78 -27.51
C ASP A 425 9.54 -17.12 -28.35
N THR A 426 9.35 -18.03 -29.30
CA THR A 426 10.38 -18.50 -30.23
C THR A 426 10.62 -17.56 -31.41
N GLU A 427 9.87 -16.46 -31.54
CA GLU A 427 9.97 -15.52 -32.64
C GLU A 427 10.28 -14.07 -32.21
N ALA A 428 9.98 -13.71 -30.97
CA ALA A 428 10.17 -12.34 -30.52
C ALA A 428 11.63 -11.88 -30.56
N LYS A 429 11.82 -10.63 -30.98
CA LYS A 429 13.13 -9.96 -31.00
C LYS A 429 13.40 -9.17 -29.72
N ASN A 430 12.34 -8.75 -29.03
CA ASN A 430 12.38 -7.96 -27.81
C ASN A 430 11.14 -8.25 -26.95
N VAL A 431 11.22 -7.83 -25.68
CA VAL A 431 10.17 -8.08 -24.69
C VAL A 431 8.85 -7.42 -25.09
N THR A 432 8.90 -6.21 -25.65
CA THR A 432 7.72 -5.46 -26.12
C THR A 432 6.90 -6.26 -27.14
N GLY A 433 7.56 -6.99 -28.05
CA GLY A 433 6.88 -7.84 -29.03
C GLY A 433 6.12 -9.00 -28.39
N VAL A 434 6.70 -9.66 -27.37
CA VAL A 434 6.01 -10.73 -26.61
C VAL A 434 4.82 -10.17 -25.86
N VAL A 435 5.03 -9.05 -25.16
CA VAL A 435 3.99 -8.37 -24.38
C VAL A 435 2.83 -7.93 -25.28
N ALA A 436 3.10 -7.42 -26.48
CA ALA A 436 2.07 -7.05 -27.44
C ALA A 436 1.25 -8.26 -27.93
N LYS A 437 1.89 -9.40 -28.22
CA LYS A 437 1.19 -10.64 -28.57
C LYS A 437 0.29 -11.13 -27.43
N LEU A 438 0.82 -11.18 -26.20
CA LEU A 438 0.06 -11.57 -25.01
C LEU A 438 -1.12 -10.62 -24.75
N ALA A 439 -0.91 -9.32 -24.90
CA ALA A 439 -1.97 -8.33 -24.77
C ALA A 439 -3.07 -8.52 -25.81
N LYS A 440 -2.69 -8.83 -27.07
CA LYS A 440 -3.66 -9.15 -28.12
C LYS A 440 -4.50 -10.38 -27.80
N ILE A 441 -3.89 -11.44 -27.28
CA ILE A 441 -4.63 -12.64 -26.84
C ILE A 441 -5.65 -12.28 -25.75
N TRP A 442 -5.27 -11.43 -24.79
CA TRP A 442 -6.20 -10.98 -23.77
C TRP A 442 -7.38 -10.18 -24.34
N ILE A 443 -7.12 -9.26 -25.26
CA ILE A 443 -8.15 -8.48 -25.96
C ILE A 443 -9.13 -9.42 -26.67
N GLU A 444 -8.63 -10.46 -27.35
CA GLU A 444 -9.45 -11.50 -27.99
C GLU A 444 -10.25 -12.34 -26.96
N VAL A 445 -9.66 -12.72 -25.82
CA VAL A 445 -10.34 -13.46 -24.73
C VAL A 445 -11.46 -12.65 -24.07
N TYR A 446 -11.29 -11.33 -23.99
CA TYR A 446 -12.33 -10.43 -23.52
C TYR A 446 -13.38 -10.10 -24.59
N GLY A 447 -13.10 -10.39 -25.86
CA GLY A 447 -14.01 -10.11 -26.98
C GLY A 447 -14.16 -8.61 -27.24
N VAL A 448 -13.10 -7.84 -27.00
CA VAL A 448 -13.05 -6.38 -27.18
C VAL A 448 -12.06 -6.02 -28.28
N GLU A 449 -12.12 -4.80 -28.81
CA GLU A 449 -11.25 -4.34 -29.90
C GLU A 449 -10.05 -3.52 -29.40
N CYS A 450 -10.19 -2.86 -28.26
CA CYS A 450 -9.19 -1.94 -27.74
C CYS A 450 -9.10 -1.92 -26.20
N ILE A 451 -8.05 -1.28 -25.70
CA ILE A 451 -7.84 -1.10 -24.25
C ILE A 451 -8.98 -0.33 -23.57
N HIS A 452 -9.64 0.59 -24.28
CA HIS A 452 -10.75 1.36 -23.72
C HIS A 452 -11.95 0.46 -23.40
N GLU A 453 -12.34 -0.38 -24.36
CA GLU A 453 -13.40 -1.37 -24.16
C GLU A 453 -13.02 -2.39 -23.09
N LEU A 454 -11.76 -2.82 -23.04
CA LEU A 454 -11.26 -3.70 -21.98
C LEU A 454 -11.44 -3.08 -20.59
N CYS A 455 -11.05 -1.81 -20.42
CA CYS A 455 -11.28 -1.07 -19.17
C CYS A 455 -12.76 -1.02 -18.82
N ASN A 456 -13.64 -0.83 -19.80
CA ASN A 456 -15.09 -0.82 -19.58
C ASN A 456 -15.58 -2.19 -19.12
N GLU A 457 -15.21 -3.28 -19.80
CA GLU A 457 -15.62 -4.64 -19.43
C GLU A 457 -15.17 -5.00 -18.00
N ILE A 458 -13.94 -4.64 -17.63
CA ILE A 458 -13.39 -4.95 -16.30
C ILE A 458 -13.99 -4.02 -15.23
N ALA A 459 -14.33 -2.78 -15.57
CA ALA A 459 -14.99 -1.84 -14.65
C ALA A 459 -16.46 -2.20 -14.37
N LYS A 460 -17.18 -2.79 -15.34
CA LYS A 460 -18.63 -3.06 -15.26
C LYS A 460 -19.09 -3.71 -13.94
N PRO A 461 -18.47 -4.80 -13.45
CA PRO A 461 -18.87 -5.42 -12.19
C PRO A 461 -18.78 -4.46 -10.99
N TYR A 462 -17.74 -3.62 -10.95
CA TYR A 462 -17.52 -2.66 -9.87
C TYR A 462 -18.46 -1.46 -9.95
N VAL A 463 -18.83 -1.02 -11.15
CA VAL A 463 -19.88 -0.01 -11.34
C VAL A 463 -21.22 -0.57 -10.87
N LYS A 464 -21.54 -1.81 -11.25
CA LYS A 464 -22.79 -2.48 -10.85
C LYS A 464 -22.90 -2.70 -9.35
N SER A 465 -21.79 -3.00 -8.65
CA SER A 465 -21.77 -3.11 -7.19
C SER A 465 -21.81 -1.75 -6.48
N GLY A 466 -21.66 -0.65 -7.23
CA GLY A 466 -21.55 0.70 -6.69
C GLY A 466 -20.18 1.01 -6.09
N ASP A 467 -19.20 0.13 -6.27
CA ASP A 467 -17.81 0.29 -5.80
C ASP A 467 -16.99 1.21 -6.70
N LEU A 468 -17.44 1.51 -7.92
CA LEU A 468 -16.78 2.41 -8.86
C LEU A 468 -17.78 3.43 -9.39
N GLU A 469 -17.42 4.73 -9.34
CA GLU A 469 -18.19 5.79 -9.99
C GLU A 469 -17.47 6.26 -11.25
N ILE A 470 -18.21 6.33 -12.35
CA ILE A 470 -17.74 6.91 -13.61
C ILE A 470 -18.34 8.30 -13.72
N VAL A 471 -17.50 9.33 -13.73
CA VAL A 471 -17.92 10.70 -14.09
C VAL A 471 -17.53 10.91 -15.54
N GLU A 472 -18.52 11.29 -16.35
CA GLU A 472 -18.31 11.73 -17.72
C GLU A 472 -17.92 13.22 -17.67
N GLU A 473 -16.73 13.59 -18.18
CA GLU A 473 -16.40 14.99 -18.46
C GLU A 473 -16.90 15.35 -19.86
N GLU A 474 -17.47 16.54 -20.02
CA GLU A 474 -18.14 17.02 -21.25
C GLU A 474 -17.19 17.44 -22.39
N GLU A 475 -15.86 17.31 -22.27
CA GLU A 475 -14.92 17.75 -23.32
C GLU A 475 -14.10 16.59 -23.94
N GLU A 476 -14.47 16.24 -25.18
CA GLU A 476 -13.77 15.29 -26.06
C GLU A 476 -12.47 15.90 -26.61
N ASP A 477 -11.33 15.62 -25.98
CA ASP A 477 -10.03 15.83 -26.62
C ASP A 477 -9.64 14.57 -27.43
N THR A 478 -9.93 14.60 -28.73
CA THR A 478 -9.84 13.46 -29.67
C THR A 478 -8.41 12.94 -29.93
N ASN A 479 -7.37 13.57 -29.39
CA ASN A 479 -5.97 13.17 -29.59
C ASN A 479 -5.34 12.44 -28.38
N ARG A 480 -6.12 12.07 -27.36
CA ARG A 480 -5.64 11.30 -26.21
C ARG A 480 -6.03 9.83 -26.32
N ILE A 481 -5.08 8.93 -26.04
CA ILE A 481 -5.23 7.45 -26.06
C ILE A 481 -6.23 6.95 -24.99
N CYS A 482 -6.70 7.83 -24.10
CA CYS A 482 -7.85 7.60 -23.22
C CYS A 482 -8.60 8.92 -23.04
N PRO A 483 -9.93 8.98 -23.21
CA PRO A 483 -10.71 10.08 -22.64
C PRO A 483 -10.44 10.09 -21.14
N LYS A 484 -10.20 11.27 -20.57
CA LYS A 484 -10.13 11.46 -19.12
C LYS A 484 -11.50 11.10 -18.54
N ARG A 485 -11.71 9.82 -18.23
CA ARG A 485 -12.66 9.47 -17.18
C ARG A 485 -11.94 9.79 -15.89
N ASN A 486 -12.23 10.97 -15.34
CA ASN A 486 -11.98 11.21 -13.94
C ASN A 486 -12.92 10.27 -13.18
N VAL A 487 -12.48 9.03 -12.98
CA VAL A 487 -13.11 8.09 -12.09
C VAL A 487 -13.00 8.73 -10.70
N LEU A 488 -14.09 9.33 -10.22
CA LEU A 488 -14.18 9.80 -8.85
C LEU A 488 -14.27 8.56 -7.97
N MET A 489 -13.11 8.04 -7.60
CA MET A 489 -12.95 7.15 -6.46
C MET A 489 -12.34 7.94 -5.31
N PRO A 490 -12.54 7.52 -4.05
CA PRO A 490 -12.25 8.34 -2.89
C PRO A 490 -10.74 8.37 -2.62
N GLY A 491 -9.99 9.05 -3.49
CA GLY A 491 -8.69 9.58 -3.14
C GLY A 491 -8.83 10.56 -1.98
N ALA A 492 -7.71 10.83 -1.31
CA ALA A 492 -7.65 11.94 -0.37
C ALA A 492 -8.08 13.24 -1.08
N ALA A 493 -8.87 14.06 -0.41
CA ALA A 493 -9.20 15.39 -0.90
C ALA A 493 -7.89 16.17 -1.13
N ALA A 494 -7.72 16.72 -2.34
CA ALA A 494 -6.51 17.47 -2.67
C ALA A 494 -6.35 18.73 -1.78
N ASP A 495 -7.46 19.37 -1.43
CA ASP A 495 -7.49 20.51 -0.51
C ASP A 495 -7.60 20.04 0.95
N VAL A 496 -6.43 19.91 1.59
CA VAL A 496 -6.31 19.55 3.01
C VAL A 496 -6.86 20.67 3.91
N HIS A 497 -6.77 21.95 3.50
CA HIS A 497 -7.31 23.08 4.27
C HIS A 497 -8.83 23.03 4.36
N ALA A 498 -9.51 22.79 3.24
CA ALA A 498 -10.96 22.61 3.22
C ALA A 498 -11.40 21.39 4.05
N SER A 499 -10.63 20.30 3.98
CA SER A 499 -10.88 19.10 4.77
C SER A 499 -10.72 19.36 6.28
N TYR A 500 -9.68 20.08 6.65
CA TYR A 500 -9.42 20.51 8.03
C TYR A 500 -10.57 21.37 8.55
N ARG A 501 -10.93 22.45 7.84
CA ARG A 501 -12.01 23.36 8.27
C ARG A 501 -13.34 22.62 8.44
N ARG A 502 -13.65 21.69 7.55
CA ARG A 502 -14.88 20.90 7.62
C ARG A 502 -14.90 19.96 8.83
N LEU A 503 -13.80 19.25 9.08
CA LEU A 503 -13.75 18.24 10.14
C LEU A 503 -13.68 18.88 11.54
N TRP A 504 -12.89 19.94 11.68
CA TRP A 504 -12.61 20.58 12.96
C TRP A 504 -13.46 21.82 13.24
N LYS A 505 -14.20 22.32 12.25
CA LYS A 505 -15.01 23.55 12.33
C LYS A 505 -14.21 24.78 12.76
N LYS A 506 -12.92 24.80 12.44
CA LYS A 506 -11.99 25.91 12.70
C LYS A 506 -10.89 25.97 11.63
N SER A 507 -10.24 27.11 11.49
CA SER A 507 -9.06 27.27 10.62
C SER A 507 -7.79 26.75 11.32
N PRO A 508 -6.79 26.23 10.58
CA PRO A 508 -5.50 25.88 11.17
C PRO A 508 -4.87 27.12 11.82
N CYS A 509 -4.37 26.97 13.04
CA CYS A 509 -3.69 28.08 13.71
C CYS A 509 -2.32 28.34 13.03
N SER A 510 -2.01 29.60 12.72
CA SER A 510 -0.68 30.00 12.25
C SER A 510 0.33 29.83 13.39
N GLY A 511 1.08 28.73 13.38
CA GLY A 511 2.37 28.73 14.04
C GLY A 511 3.43 29.07 12.99
N ILE A 512 4.07 30.23 13.14
CA ILE A 512 5.46 30.34 12.71
C ILE A 512 6.20 29.43 13.68
N PHE A 513 6.64 28.28 13.19
CA PHE A 513 7.43 27.33 13.96
C PHE A 513 8.88 27.54 13.51
N ASP A 514 9.64 28.32 14.27
CA ASP A 514 11.10 28.34 14.12
C ASP A 514 11.62 26.95 14.56
N ASP A 515 12.45 26.35 13.71
CA ASP A 515 13.14 25.05 13.92
C ASP A 515 14.06 25.05 15.15
#